data_AF-A0A328ZJ27-F1
#
_entry.id   AF-A0A328ZJ27-F1
#
_cell.length_a   1.000
_cell.length_b   1.000
_cell.length_c   1.000
_cell.angle_alpha   90.00
_cell.angle_beta   90.00
_cell.angle_gamma   90.00
#
_symmetry.space_group_name_H-M   'P 1'
#
loop_
_entity.id
_entity.type
_entity.pdbx_description
1 polymer ?
#
loop_
_entity_poly.entity_id
_entity_poly.type
_entity_poly.pdbx_seq_one_letter_code
_entity_poly.pdbx_strand_id
1 'polypeptide(L)'
;MVDFNRVRADWAAMLRKLRRAIPGFRAVFAFERQSRGAWHVHAAIDKLPVYLDTVDGRVRSWDYLRRLWQSVVGKDNGNIDVDGHRRTRHGLPGKYHKTSESLAKLAGYVSKYLTKDHADGVEGRNRWGSTQGIEVAKPVTYDMPEMSLAELVALAFGVPDGHRIAAHKVGRWGKFWMLSTEPGNEAVEAPDT
;
A
#
# COMPACT_ATOMS: atom_id res chain seq x y z
N MET A 1 13.94 13.39 -9.00
CA MET A 1 15.17 13.06 -8.25
C MET A 1 15.85 11.86 -8.89
N VAL A 2 17.14 11.93 -9.25
CA VAL A 2 17.87 10.85 -9.97
C VAL A 2 18.91 10.12 -9.11
N ASP A 3 19.32 10.72 -7.98
CA ASP A 3 20.21 10.10 -7.00
C ASP A 3 19.41 9.22 -6.02
N PHE A 4 19.76 7.93 -5.98
CA PHE A 4 19.13 6.94 -5.11
C PHE A 4 19.41 7.20 -3.62
N ASN A 5 20.63 7.62 -3.27
CA ASN A 5 20.97 7.88 -1.87
C ASN A 5 20.22 9.11 -1.37
N ARG A 6 20.07 10.12 -2.23
CA ARG A 6 19.28 11.31 -1.92
C ARG A 6 17.81 10.97 -1.69
N VAL A 7 17.15 10.24 -2.60
CA VAL A 7 15.72 9.89 -2.44
C VAL A 7 15.47 9.04 -1.21
N ARG A 8 16.42 8.14 -0.87
CA ARG A 8 16.34 7.34 0.35
C ARG A 8 16.43 8.20 1.61
N ALA A 9 17.35 9.16 1.64
CA ALA A 9 17.50 10.08 2.77
C ALA A 9 16.28 11.00 2.93
N ASP A 10 15.77 11.54 1.83
CA ASP A 10 14.58 12.39 1.82
C ASP A 10 13.33 11.60 2.26
N TRP A 11 13.15 10.38 1.76
CA TRP A 11 12.05 9.51 2.20
C TRP A 11 12.13 9.21 3.71
N ALA A 12 13.32 8.90 4.23
CA ALA A 12 13.52 8.71 5.66
C ALA A 12 13.19 9.98 6.48
N ALA A 13 13.55 11.17 5.99
CA ALA A 13 13.20 12.42 6.63
C ALA A 13 11.68 12.67 6.64
N MET A 14 10.98 12.35 5.54
CA MET A 14 9.52 12.41 5.48
C MET A 14 8.87 11.45 6.47
N LEU A 15 9.29 10.19 6.53
CA LEU A 15 8.76 9.20 7.48
C LEU A 15 8.97 9.64 8.94
N ARG A 16 10.12 10.23 9.27
CA ARG A 16 10.37 10.78 10.62
C ARG A 16 9.40 11.90 10.97
N LYS A 17 9.14 12.81 10.04
CA LYS A 17 8.17 13.89 10.24
C LYS A 17 6.75 13.36 10.40
N LEU A 18 6.34 12.38 9.59
CA LEU A 18 5.03 11.75 9.70
C LEU A 18 4.82 11.06 11.03
N ARG A 19 5.79 10.26 11.48
CA ARG A 19 5.72 9.56 12.77
C ARG A 19 5.70 10.50 13.97
N ARG A 20 6.27 11.71 13.82
CA ARG A 20 6.19 12.75 14.85
C ARG A 20 4.80 13.41 14.88
N ALA A 21 4.21 13.66 13.70
CA ALA A 21 2.89 14.26 13.60
C ALA A 21 1.75 13.29 13.91
N ILE A 22 1.95 12.00 13.61
CA ILE A 22 0.97 10.93 13.74
C ILE A 22 1.67 9.76 14.46
N PRO A 23 1.64 9.73 15.80
CA PRO A 23 2.17 8.61 16.56
C PRO A 23 1.55 7.30 16.11
N GLY A 24 2.39 6.26 15.96
CA GLY A 24 1.95 4.95 15.48
C GLY A 24 1.86 4.82 13.96
N PHE A 25 2.15 5.86 13.18
CA PHE A 25 2.11 5.79 11.71
C PHE A 25 2.99 4.67 11.12
N ARG A 26 2.36 3.83 10.30
CA ARG A 26 2.94 2.70 9.60
C ARG A 26 3.03 2.93 8.10
N ALA A 27 4.10 2.42 7.51
CA ALA A 27 4.28 2.39 6.07
C ALA A 27 5.08 1.16 5.64
N VAL A 28 4.76 0.64 4.45
CA VAL A 28 5.61 -0.29 3.68
C VAL A 28 5.87 0.36 2.34
N PHE A 29 7.11 0.33 1.87
CA PHE A 29 7.50 1.05 0.66
C PHE A 29 8.56 0.33 -0.17
N ALA A 30 8.60 0.66 -1.46
CA ALA A 30 9.58 0.21 -2.43
C ALA A 30 10.04 1.39 -3.32
N PHE A 31 11.30 1.41 -3.70
CA PHE A 31 11.86 2.38 -4.64
C PHE A 31 11.91 1.76 -6.05
N GLU A 32 11.37 2.48 -7.03
CA GLU A 32 11.40 2.08 -8.44
C GLU A 32 12.12 3.16 -9.25
N ARG A 33 13.04 2.77 -10.13
CA ARG A 33 13.63 3.68 -11.11
C ARG A 33 12.76 3.72 -12.36
N GLN A 34 12.30 4.90 -12.73
CA GLN A 34 11.55 5.08 -13.97
C GLN A 34 12.46 5.06 -15.20
N SER A 35 11.87 4.82 -16.37
CA SER A 35 12.57 4.87 -17.68
C SER A 35 13.28 6.20 -17.92
N ARG A 36 12.70 7.31 -17.47
CA ARG A 36 13.31 8.66 -17.51
C ARG A 36 14.42 8.90 -16.47
N GLY A 37 14.85 7.86 -15.75
CA GLY A 37 15.93 7.89 -14.77
C GLY A 37 15.57 8.39 -13.37
N ALA A 38 14.38 8.99 -13.19
CA ALA A 38 13.90 9.45 -11.88
C ALA A 38 13.52 8.29 -10.95
N TRP A 39 13.81 8.44 -9.66
CA TRP A 39 13.37 7.50 -8.62
C TRP A 39 11.99 7.85 -8.09
N HIS A 40 11.16 6.83 -7.93
CA HIS A 40 9.83 6.87 -7.34
C HIS A 40 9.81 6.04 -6.07
N VAL A 41 9.04 6.48 -5.07
CA VAL A 41 8.74 5.70 -3.87
C VAL A 41 7.28 5.28 -3.94
N HIS A 42 7.04 3.98 -4.03
CA HIS A 42 5.72 3.38 -3.89
C HIS A 42 5.52 3.03 -2.43
N ALA A 43 4.49 3.58 -1.79
CA ALA A 43 4.23 3.33 -0.38
C ALA A 43 2.75 2.98 -0.15
N ALA A 44 2.51 1.92 0.62
CA ALA A 44 1.26 1.73 1.34
C ALA A 44 1.44 2.31 2.74
N ILE A 45 0.52 3.17 3.14
CA ILE A 45 0.54 3.89 4.42
C ILE A 45 -0.77 3.67 5.17
N ASP A 46 -0.77 3.94 6.47
CA ASP A 46 -2.02 4.03 7.23
C ASP A 46 -3.00 5.00 6.55
N LYS A 47 -4.28 4.62 6.52
CA LYS A 47 -5.34 5.48 5.97
C LYS A 47 -5.44 6.74 6.82
N LEU A 48 -5.12 7.87 6.23
CA LEU A 48 -5.32 9.15 6.88
C LEU A 48 -6.80 9.57 6.79
N PRO A 49 -7.32 10.29 7.80
CA PRO A 49 -8.58 11.00 7.66
C PRO A 49 -8.58 11.91 6.42
N VAL A 50 -9.76 12.25 5.89
CA VAL A 50 -9.85 13.16 4.72
C VAL A 50 -9.24 14.53 5.04
N TYR A 51 -9.41 14.98 6.28
CA TYR A 51 -8.87 16.23 6.79
C TYR A 51 -8.07 15.98 8.06
N LEU A 52 -6.97 16.73 8.21
CA LEU A 52 -6.17 16.80 9.42
C LEU A 52 -6.30 18.20 10.00
N ASP A 53 -6.33 18.29 11.32
CA ASP A 53 -6.25 19.58 12.01
C ASP A 53 -4.77 19.92 12.26
N THR A 54 -4.36 21.11 11.84
CA THR A 54 -3.02 21.65 12.08
C THR A 54 -3.13 22.94 12.89
N VAL A 55 -1.98 23.46 13.32
CA VAL A 55 -1.89 24.77 14.00
C VAL A 55 -2.45 25.92 13.14
N ASP A 56 -2.39 25.78 11.82
CA ASP A 56 -2.87 26.77 10.84
C ASP A 56 -4.33 26.52 10.41
N GLY A 57 -5.01 25.57 11.07
CA GLY A 57 -6.38 25.17 10.77
C GLY A 57 -6.49 23.83 10.01
N ARG A 58 -7.67 23.60 9.46
CA ARG A 58 -8.02 22.31 8.86
C ARG A 58 -7.49 22.20 7.44
N VAL A 59 -6.74 21.13 7.16
CA VAL A 59 -6.13 20.88 5.84
C VAL A 59 -6.49 19.50 5.33
N ARG A 60 -6.55 19.33 4.01
CA ARG A 60 -6.76 18.02 3.40
C ARG A 60 -5.52 17.16 3.61
N SER A 61 -5.68 15.89 3.99
CA SER A 61 -4.55 15.03 4.37
C SER A 61 -3.52 14.86 3.25
N TRP A 62 -3.94 14.82 1.99
CA TRP A 62 -3.02 14.75 0.84
C TRP A 62 -2.27 16.07 0.59
N ASP A 63 -2.89 17.22 0.86
CA ASP A 63 -2.21 18.51 0.76
C ASP A 63 -1.19 18.63 1.89
N TYR A 64 -1.50 18.11 3.07
CA TYR A 64 -0.54 17.96 4.16
C TYR A 64 0.64 17.08 3.75
N LEU A 65 0.40 15.87 3.21
CA LEU A 65 1.46 14.98 2.73
C LEU A 65 2.35 15.65 1.67
N ARG A 66 1.74 16.35 0.70
CA ARG A 66 2.48 17.07 -0.34
C ARG A 66 3.34 18.20 0.23
N ARG A 67 2.78 19.03 1.12
CA ARG A 67 3.52 20.11 1.80
C ARG A 67 4.66 19.55 2.64
N LEU A 68 4.42 18.42 3.32
CA LEU A 68 5.44 17.76 4.11
C LEU A 68 6.60 17.26 3.26
N TRP A 69 6.31 16.65 2.10
CA TRP A 69 7.32 16.25 1.15
C TRP A 69 8.11 17.43 0.60
N GLN A 70 7.43 18.50 0.18
CA GLN A 70 8.07 19.74 -0.27
C GLN A 70 8.94 20.38 0.84
N SER A 71 8.58 20.22 2.11
CA SER A 71 9.41 20.66 3.24
C SER A 71 10.71 19.87 3.40
N VAL A 72 10.83 18.71 2.75
CA VAL A 72 12.02 17.85 2.76
C VAL A 72 12.85 18.08 1.50
N VAL A 73 12.23 17.99 0.33
CA VAL A 73 12.96 18.03 -0.94
C VAL A 73 13.15 19.46 -1.48
N GLY A 74 12.44 20.43 -0.94
CA GLY A 74 12.33 21.79 -1.48
C GLY A 74 11.13 21.94 -2.42
N LYS A 75 10.68 23.18 -2.61
CA LYS A 75 9.62 23.52 -3.55
C LYS A 75 10.05 23.10 -4.97
N ASP A 76 9.13 22.52 -5.74
CA ASP A 76 9.32 22.06 -7.13
C ASP A 76 10.34 20.92 -7.35
N ASN A 77 10.87 20.30 -6.27
CA ASN A 77 11.84 19.20 -6.37
C ASN A 77 11.22 17.79 -6.18
N GLY A 78 9.93 17.65 -6.52
CA GLY A 78 9.20 16.39 -6.44
C GLY A 78 7.71 16.59 -6.15
N ASN A 79 6.94 15.52 -6.30
CA ASN A 79 5.50 15.51 -6.02
C ASN A 79 5.09 14.23 -5.29
N ILE A 80 3.96 14.29 -4.58
CA ILE A 80 3.27 13.13 -4.03
C ILE A 80 1.91 13.00 -4.69
N ASP A 81 1.66 11.79 -5.18
CA ASP A 81 0.38 11.36 -5.72
C ASP A 81 -0.19 10.28 -4.79
N VAL A 82 -1.36 10.56 -4.22
CA VAL A 82 -2.07 9.63 -3.31
C VAL A 82 -3.26 9.06 -4.07
N ASP A 83 -3.25 7.76 -4.34
CA ASP A 83 -4.42 7.07 -4.88
C ASP A 83 -5.49 6.95 -3.76
N GLY A 84 -6.73 7.30 -4.09
CA GLY A 84 -7.85 7.40 -3.13
C GLY A 84 -8.88 8.48 -3.47
N HIS A 85 -8.50 9.43 -4.34
CA HIS A 85 -9.36 10.56 -4.74
C HIS A 85 -9.31 10.87 -6.25
N ARG A 86 -9.12 9.86 -7.11
CA ARG A 86 -9.23 10.07 -8.56
C ARG A 86 -10.66 10.50 -8.90
N ARG A 87 -10.79 11.66 -9.55
CA ARG A 87 -11.99 11.98 -10.35
C ARG A 87 -12.12 10.85 -11.37
N THR A 88 -13.31 10.30 -11.54
CA THR A 88 -13.58 9.30 -12.57
C THR A 88 -13.05 9.80 -13.92
N ARG A 89 -12.54 8.86 -14.73
CA ARG A 89 -12.26 9.06 -16.16
C ARG A 89 -13.39 9.93 -16.74
N HIS A 90 -13.05 11.04 -17.40
CA HIS A 90 -13.96 12.04 -18.00
C HIS A 90 -14.36 13.29 -17.20
N GLY A 91 -13.66 13.67 -16.12
CA GLY A 91 -13.78 15.03 -15.55
C GLY A 91 -15.09 15.33 -14.81
N LEU A 92 -16.06 14.42 -14.86
CA LEU A 92 -17.20 14.37 -13.96
C LEU A 92 -16.70 14.24 -12.52
N PRO A 93 -17.38 14.86 -11.53
CA PRO A 93 -17.11 14.61 -10.13
C PRO A 93 -17.44 13.14 -9.85
N GLY A 94 -16.44 12.28 -10.04
CA GLY A 94 -16.52 10.88 -9.66
C GLY A 94 -16.90 10.83 -8.19
N LYS A 95 -17.92 10.04 -7.87
CA LYS A 95 -18.28 9.72 -6.50
C LYS A 95 -16.97 9.50 -5.74
N TYR A 96 -16.75 10.26 -4.67
CA TYR A 96 -15.76 9.90 -3.67
C TYR A 96 -15.92 8.40 -3.44
N HIS A 97 -14.93 7.59 -3.82
CA HIS A 97 -14.95 6.19 -3.44
C HIS A 97 -14.83 6.21 -1.91
N LYS A 98 -15.98 6.19 -1.22
CA LYS A 98 -16.09 6.11 0.24
C LYS A 98 -15.34 4.89 0.78
N THR A 99 -15.13 3.90 -0.08
CA THR A 99 -14.36 2.69 0.19
C THR A 99 -12.87 2.99 -0.02
N SER A 100 -12.10 2.90 1.06
CA SER A 100 -10.65 2.68 0.97
C SER A 100 -10.37 1.54 0.00
N GLU A 101 -9.29 1.63 -0.77
CA GLU A 101 -8.79 0.47 -1.51
C GLU A 101 -8.65 -0.72 -0.56
N SER A 102 -9.01 -1.89 -1.05
CA SER A 102 -8.85 -3.15 -0.33
C SER A 102 -7.42 -3.29 0.20
N LEU A 103 -7.25 -3.81 1.42
CA LEU A 103 -5.93 -4.13 1.97
C LEU A 103 -5.20 -5.13 1.06
N ALA A 104 -5.92 -6.11 0.52
CA ALA A 104 -5.37 -7.05 -0.44
C ALA A 104 -4.92 -6.38 -1.75
N LYS A 105 -5.67 -5.39 -2.23
CA LYS A 105 -5.27 -4.59 -3.41
C LYS A 105 -4.04 -3.74 -3.14
N LEU A 106 -3.97 -3.09 -1.97
CA LEU A 106 -2.80 -2.32 -1.54
C LEU A 106 -1.56 -3.20 -1.39
N ALA A 107 -1.71 -4.38 -0.77
CA ALA A 107 -0.64 -5.37 -0.66
C ALA A 107 -0.17 -5.81 -2.04
N GLY A 108 -1.09 -6.23 -2.93
CA GLY A 108 -0.76 -6.62 -4.30
C GLY A 108 -0.08 -5.51 -5.11
N TYR A 109 -0.52 -4.26 -4.93
CA TYR A 109 0.11 -3.09 -5.54
C TYR A 109 1.55 -2.92 -5.09
N VAL A 110 1.83 -2.95 -3.79
CA VAL A 110 3.20 -2.81 -3.27
C VAL A 110 4.07 -4.01 -3.65
N SER A 111 3.53 -5.25 -3.58
CA SER A 111 4.22 -6.47 -3.99
C SER A 111 4.70 -6.44 -5.44
N LYS A 112 3.94 -5.82 -6.34
CA LYS A 112 4.37 -5.62 -7.73
C LYS A 112 5.72 -4.88 -7.80
N TYR A 113 5.90 -3.82 -7.02
CA TYR A 113 7.12 -3.01 -7.04
C TYR A 113 8.28 -3.68 -6.30
N LEU A 114 8.00 -4.48 -5.27
CA LEU A 114 8.99 -5.38 -4.68
C LEU A 114 9.55 -6.35 -5.73
N THR A 115 8.69 -6.95 -6.55
CA THR A 115 9.15 -7.93 -7.57
C THR A 115 9.87 -7.30 -8.75
N LYS A 116 9.53 -6.05 -9.13
CA LYS A 116 10.28 -5.33 -10.17
C LYS A 116 11.71 -5.01 -9.75
N ASP A 117 11.92 -4.73 -8.46
CA ASP A 117 13.26 -4.54 -7.93
C ASP A 117 14.13 -5.79 -8.13
N HIS A 118 13.56 -6.98 -8.00
CA HIS A 118 14.31 -8.22 -8.25
C HIS A 118 14.70 -8.42 -9.73
N ALA A 119 13.96 -7.84 -10.68
CA ALA A 119 14.27 -7.97 -12.11
C ALA A 119 15.40 -7.01 -12.55
N ASP A 120 15.41 -5.78 -12.01
CA ASP A 120 16.30 -4.68 -12.42
C ASP A 120 17.27 -4.24 -11.29
N GLY A 121 17.40 -5.07 -10.26
CA GLY A 121 18.14 -4.83 -9.03
C GLY A 121 19.64 -5.05 -9.19
N VAL A 122 20.44 -4.20 -8.53
CA VAL A 122 21.83 -4.58 -8.25
C VAL A 122 21.79 -5.48 -7.03
N GLU A 123 22.37 -6.68 -7.15
CA GLU A 123 22.44 -7.67 -6.07
C GLU A 123 22.96 -7.03 -4.76
N GLY A 124 22.31 -7.32 -3.64
CA GLY A 124 22.69 -6.79 -2.32
C GLY A 124 22.17 -5.38 -1.97
N ARG A 125 21.42 -4.69 -2.84
CA ARG A 125 20.75 -3.42 -2.48
C ARG A 125 19.26 -3.60 -2.27
N ASN A 126 18.83 -3.63 -1.01
CA ASN A 126 17.40 -3.57 -0.66
C ASN A 126 16.80 -2.23 -1.10
N ARG A 127 15.94 -2.23 -2.12
CA ARG A 127 15.16 -1.06 -2.54
C ARG A 127 13.76 -1.05 -1.92
N TRP A 128 13.61 -1.60 -0.73
CA TRP A 128 12.35 -1.63 0.00
C TRP A 128 12.56 -1.50 1.50
N GLY A 129 11.48 -1.21 2.21
CA GLY A 129 11.51 -1.11 3.66
C GLY A 129 10.13 -0.91 4.26
N SER A 130 10.10 -0.87 5.58
CA SER A 130 8.89 -0.60 6.34
C SER A 130 9.23 0.19 7.60
N THR A 131 8.22 0.81 8.20
CA THR A 131 8.33 1.33 9.56
C THR A 131 8.45 0.19 10.57
N GLN A 132 9.23 0.38 11.62
CA GLN A 132 9.35 -0.61 12.71
C GLN A 132 8.01 -0.86 13.42
N GLY A 133 7.86 -2.07 13.98
CA GLY A 133 6.67 -2.47 14.76
C GLY A 133 5.53 -3.07 13.92
N ILE A 134 5.78 -3.42 12.65
CA ILE A 134 4.83 -4.19 11.84
C ILE A 134 5.06 -5.67 12.11
N GLU A 135 4.18 -6.29 12.87
CA GLU A 135 4.14 -7.74 13.03
C GLU A 135 3.36 -8.38 11.88
N VAL A 136 4.03 -9.23 11.11
CA VAL A 136 3.41 -9.99 10.02
C VAL A 136 3.14 -11.39 10.54
N ALA A 137 1.89 -11.83 10.49
CA ALA A 137 1.54 -13.21 10.81
C ALA A 137 2.33 -14.18 9.93
N LYS A 138 2.90 -15.23 10.52
CA LYS A 138 3.63 -16.24 9.75
C LYS A 138 2.65 -16.92 8.78
N PRO A 139 3.01 -17.06 7.49
CA PRO A 139 2.20 -17.85 6.57
C PRO A 139 2.15 -19.30 7.07
N VAL A 140 0.97 -19.88 7.04
CA VAL A 140 0.77 -21.30 7.31
C VAL A 140 0.65 -22.02 5.98
N THR A 141 1.48 -23.04 5.78
CA THR A 141 1.49 -23.85 4.57
C THR A 141 0.86 -25.20 4.89
N TYR A 142 -0.10 -25.61 4.07
CA TYR A 142 -0.69 -26.94 4.10
C TYR A 142 -0.35 -27.68 2.81
N ASP A 143 0.01 -28.94 2.92
CA ASP A 143 0.14 -29.85 1.79
C ASP A 143 -1.11 -30.74 1.73
N MET A 144 -1.72 -30.82 0.56
CA MET A 144 -3.01 -31.50 0.33
C MET A 144 -2.89 -32.38 -0.93
N PRO A 145 -2.04 -33.42 -0.91
CA PRO A 145 -1.68 -34.19 -2.11
C PRO A 145 -2.84 -35.01 -2.69
N GLU A 146 -3.87 -35.26 -1.88
CA GLU A 146 -5.05 -36.05 -2.26
C GLU A 146 -6.21 -35.20 -2.79
N MET A 147 -6.11 -33.87 -2.73
CA MET A 147 -7.13 -32.96 -3.25
C MET A 147 -6.72 -32.38 -4.59
N SER A 148 -7.65 -32.36 -5.55
CA SER A 148 -7.41 -31.65 -6.80
C SER A 148 -7.34 -30.14 -6.57
N LEU A 149 -6.66 -29.42 -7.47
CA LEU A 149 -6.64 -27.96 -7.43
C LEU A 149 -8.05 -27.37 -7.49
N ALA A 150 -8.99 -28.00 -8.21
CA ALA A 150 -10.36 -27.53 -8.32
C ALA A 150 -11.10 -27.61 -6.97
N GLU A 151 -10.93 -28.71 -6.23
CA GLU A 151 -11.52 -28.88 -4.89
C GLU A 151 -10.89 -27.92 -3.88
N LEU A 152 -9.57 -27.71 -3.93
CA LEU A 152 -8.89 -26.72 -3.09
C LEU A 152 -9.38 -25.30 -3.37
N VAL A 153 -9.58 -24.95 -4.64
CA VAL A 153 -10.15 -23.67 -5.04
C VAL A 153 -11.56 -23.53 -4.48
N ALA A 154 -12.41 -24.54 -4.64
CA ALA A 154 -13.77 -24.54 -4.12
C ALA A 154 -13.81 -24.38 -2.59
N LEU A 155 -12.94 -25.10 -1.87
CA LEU A 155 -12.82 -25.00 -0.42
C LEU A 155 -12.43 -23.59 0.02
N ALA A 156 -11.50 -22.95 -0.68
CA ALA A 156 -11.05 -21.60 -0.36
C ALA A 156 -12.15 -20.52 -0.53
N PHE A 157 -13.22 -20.79 -1.30
CA PHE A 157 -14.39 -19.91 -1.37
C PHE A 157 -15.32 -20.03 -0.15
N GLY A 158 -15.08 -20.97 0.77
CA GLY A 158 -15.69 -21.00 2.10
C GLY A 158 -15.15 -19.89 3.00
N VAL A 159 -15.46 -18.64 2.66
CA VAL A 159 -14.98 -17.43 3.34
C VAL A 159 -15.61 -17.33 4.74
N PRO A 160 -14.84 -17.01 5.81
CA PRO A 160 -15.40 -16.81 7.15
C PRO A 160 -16.47 -15.73 7.21
N ASP A 161 -17.41 -15.86 8.15
CA ASP A 161 -18.43 -14.86 8.41
C ASP A 161 -17.82 -13.48 8.68
N GLY A 162 -18.44 -12.43 8.15
CA GLY A 162 -17.95 -11.06 8.25
C GLY A 162 -16.75 -10.74 7.36
N HIS A 163 -16.22 -11.70 6.57
CA HIS A 163 -15.21 -11.43 5.55
C HIS A 163 -15.82 -11.33 4.15
N ARG A 164 -15.15 -10.59 3.26
CA ARG A 164 -15.49 -10.50 1.84
C ARG A 164 -14.32 -10.90 0.97
N ILE A 165 -14.63 -11.36 -0.24
CA ILE A 165 -13.63 -11.61 -1.28
C ILE A 165 -13.15 -10.26 -1.84
N ALA A 166 -11.86 -10.00 -1.71
CA ALA A 166 -11.23 -8.79 -2.23
C ALA A 166 -10.74 -8.95 -3.66
N ALA A 167 -10.17 -10.13 -3.97
CA ALA A 167 -9.68 -10.48 -5.29
C ALA A 167 -9.51 -12.00 -5.41
N HIS A 168 -9.60 -12.51 -6.63
CA HIS A 168 -9.07 -13.82 -7.00
C HIS A 168 -8.36 -13.71 -8.34
N LYS A 169 -7.26 -14.44 -8.54
CA LYS A 169 -6.51 -14.43 -9.80
C LYS A 169 -5.89 -15.79 -10.09
N VAL A 170 -5.92 -16.17 -11.35
CA VAL A 170 -5.08 -17.24 -11.89
C VAL A 170 -3.82 -16.56 -12.46
N GLY A 171 -2.64 -17.10 -12.14
CA GLY A 171 -1.40 -16.62 -12.72
C GLY A 171 -1.41 -16.72 -14.25
N ARG A 172 -0.68 -15.85 -14.94
CA ARG A 172 -0.63 -15.79 -16.43
C ARG A 172 -0.40 -17.15 -17.10
N TRP A 173 0.32 -18.05 -16.42
CA TRP A 173 0.68 -19.37 -16.92
C TRP A 173 -0.10 -20.51 -16.26
N GLY A 174 -1.16 -20.22 -15.51
CA GLY A 174 -1.95 -21.23 -14.79
C GLY A 174 -1.22 -21.92 -13.63
N LYS A 175 0.03 -21.56 -13.34
CA LYS A 175 0.88 -22.24 -12.33
C LYS A 175 0.50 -21.95 -10.89
N PHE A 176 -0.29 -20.92 -10.64
CA PHE A 176 -0.77 -20.61 -9.31
C PHE A 176 -2.16 -19.97 -9.40
N TRP A 177 -2.92 -20.13 -8.33
CA TRP A 177 -4.15 -19.42 -8.08
C TRP A 177 -4.04 -18.73 -6.72
N MET A 178 -4.66 -17.56 -6.59
CA MET A 178 -4.66 -16.79 -5.36
C MET A 178 -6.06 -16.25 -5.12
N LEU A 179 -6.56 -16.43 -3.91
CA LEU A 179 -7.72 -15.75 -3.35
C LEU A 179 -7.25 -14.84 -2.23
N SER A 180 -7.81 -13.64 -2.17
CA SER A 180 -7.58 -12.72 -1.07
C SER A 180 -8.93 -12.34 -0.48
N THR A 181 -9.05 -12.50 0.84
CA THR A 181 -10.20 -12.09 1.63
C THR A 181 -9.78 -11.00 2.60
N GLU A 182 -10.74 -10.19 3.02
CA GLU A 182 -10.54 -9.15 4.03
C GLU A 182 -11.83 -8.95 4.83
N PRO A 183 -11.78 -8.39 6.04
CA PRO A 183 -12.99 -8.03 6.76
C PRO A 183 -13.93 -7.17 5.91
N GLY A 184 -15.22 -7.48 5.98
CA GLY A 184 -16.29 -6.71 5.36
C GLY A 184 -16.37 -5.29 5.93
N ASN A 185 -17.09 -4.41 5.24
CA ASN A 185 -17.37 -3.06 5.75
C ASN A 185 -18.55 -3.03 6.72
N GLU A 186 -19.19 -4.17 6.97
CA GLU A 186 -20.19 -4.31 8.02
C GLU A 186 -19.45 -4.22 9.36
N ALA A 187 -19.92 -3.37 10.26
CA ALA A 187 -19.29 -3.17 11.55
C ALA A 187 -19.21 -4.53 12.25
N VAL A 188 -18.00 -5.08 12.36
CA VAL A 188 -17.73 -6.12 13.34
C VAL A 188 -17.91 -5.39 14.67
N GLU A 189 -19.05 -5.59 15.32
CA GLU A 189 -19.20 -5.23 16.73
C GLU A 189 -17.99 -5.83 17.43
N ALA A 190 -17.17 -4.97 18.04
CA ALA A 190 -16.09 -5.44 18.88
C ALA A 190 -16.73 -6.38 19.91
N PRO A 191 -16.18 -7.58 20.14
CA PRO A 191 -16.67 -8.40 21.24
C PRO A 191 -16.57 -7.56 22.52
N ASP A 192 -17.67 -7.50 23.27
CA ASP A 192 -17.67 -6.88 24.59
C ASP A 192 -16.65 -7.61 25.48
N THR A 193 -15.54 -6.91 25.73
CA THR A 193 -14.46 -7.15 26.71
C THR A 193 -13.61 -8.40 26.58
#